data_AF-A0A1Q4BA08-F1
#
_entry.id   AF-A0A1Q4BA08-F1
#
_cell.length_a   1.000
_cell.length_b   1.000
_cell.length_c   1.000
_cell.angle_alpha   90.00
_cell.angle_beta   90.00
_cell.angle_gamma   90.00
#
_symmetry.space_group_name_H-M   'P 1'
#
loop_
_entity.id
_entity.type
_entity.pdbx_description
1 polymer ?
#
loop_
_entity_poly.entity_id
_entity_poly.type
_entity_poly.pdbx_seq_one_letter_code
_entity_poly.pdbx_strand_id
1 'polypeptide(L)'
;MTVDKEGSKLPGSASFDLAKASAAAAADSDAERNNVFASLVSGDADIVGLVAYSIYKQNKHDWLVSFARLKNREPDEAELTAYIIGESTPRRLATYRHLAQATLDGRGPEVGTGATGQSYSHQGLSKARNGRFAGGSLPPLTWIGLTVVVLILAYLAARAGWIRV
;
A
#
# COMPACT_ATOMS: atom_id res chain seq x y z
N MET A 1 -52.99 31.50 -10.62
CA MET A 1 -52.31 30.65 -11.61
C MET A 1 -50.96 31.29 -11.91
N THR A 2 -49.95 30.97 -11.13
CA THR A 2 -48.54 31.25 -11.44
C THR A 2 -47.72 30.20 -10.69
N VAL A 3 -47.22 29.22 -11.45
CA VAL A 3 -46.28 28.20 -11.00
C VAL A 3 -44.91 28.71 -11.40
N ASP A 4 -44.15 29.21 -10.44
CA ASP A 4 -42.76 29.60 -10.67
C ASP A 4 -41.89 28.33 -10.71
N LYS A 5 -41.51 27.93 -11.92
CA LYS A 5 -40.49 26.91 -12.19
C LYS A 5 -39.11 27.57 -12.07
N GLU A 6 -38.51 27.55 -10.88
CA GLU A 6 -37.06 27.70 -10.79
C GLU A 6 -36.39 26.38 -11.19
N GLY A 7 -35.80 26.40 -12.40
CA GLY A 7 -34.95 25.32 -12.89
C GLY A 7 -33.68 25.24 -12.06
N SER A 8 -33.56 24.17 -11.27
CA SER A 8 -32.32 23.72 -10.63
C SER A 8 -31.25 23.45 -11.70
N LYS A 9 -30.39 24.45 -11.94
CA LYS A 9 -29.18 24.33 -12.77
C LYS A 9 -28.14 23.52 -11.99
N LEU A 10 -28.13 22.21 -12.19
CA LEU A 10 -27.09 21.31 -11.66
C LEU A 10 -25.74 21.60 -12.37
N PRO A 11 -24.59 21.43 -11.68
CA PRO A 11 -23.27 21.84 -12.15
C PRO A 11 -22.73 20.87 -13.22
N GLY A 12 -23.08 21.12 -14.48
CA GLY A 12 -22.61 20.31 -15.61
C GLY A 12 -21.09 20.34 -15.83
N SER A 13 -20.40 21.43 -15.47
CA SER A 13 -18.95 21.59 -15.74
C SER A 13 -18.09 20.62 -14.94
N ALA A 14 -18.42 20.38 -13.66
CA ALA A 14 -17.63 19.51 -12.79
C ALA A 14 -17.57 18.05 -13.29
N SER A 15 -18.65 17.55 -13.90
CA SER A 15 -18.71 16.20 -14.46
C SER A 15 -17.88 16.05 -15.74
N PHE A 16 -17.81 17.09 -16.58
CA PHE A 16 -16.96 17.08 -17.78
C PHE A 16 -15.48 17.20 -17.44
N ASP A 17 -15.13 18.00 -16.44
CA ASP A 17 -13.74 18.15 -15.97
C ASP A 17 -13.21 16.84 -15.38
N LEU A 18 -14.04 16.10 -14.63
CA LEU A 18 -13.68 14.79 -14.07
C LEU A 18 -13.48 13.72 -15.17
N ALA A 19 -14.37 13.68 -16.16
CA ALA A 19 -14.26 12.74 -17.28
C ALA A 19 -13.01 13.01 -18.12
N LYS A 20 -12.72 14.30 -18.40
CA LYS A 20 -11.52 14.72 -19.13
C LYS A 20 -10.23 14.42 -18.38
N ALA A 21 -10.20 14.65 -17.06
CA ALA A 21 -9.06 14.30 -16.22
C ALA A 21 -8.82 12.78 -16.21
N SER A 22 -9.88 11.97 -16.12
CA SER A 22 -9.75 10.50 -16.17
C SER A 22 -9.26 10.00 -17.53
N ALA A 23 -9.70 10.62 -18.63
CA ALA A 23 -9.28 10.25 -19.98
C ALA A 23 -7.81 10.63 -20.25
N ALA A 24 -7.36 11.77 -19.74
CA ALA A 24 -5.96 12.18 -19.83
C ALA A 24 -5.04 11.25 -19.02
N ALA A 25 -5.43 10.91 -17.78
CA ALA A 25 -4.69 9.94 -16.96
C ALA A 25 -4.66 8.54 -17.58
N ALA A 26 -5.76 8.10 -18.20
CA ALA A 26 -5.82 6.82 -18.89
C ALA A 26 -4.87 6.79 -20.12
N ALA A 27 -4.88 7.84 -20.95
CA ALA A 27 -4.03 7.93 -22.13
C ALA A 27 -2.54 7.96 -21.79
N ASP A 28 -2.15 8.65 -20.72
CA ASP A 28 -0.76 8.67 -20.26
C ASP A 28 -0.31 7.29 -19.72
N SER A 29 -1.21 6.61 -18.99
CA SER A 29 -0.97 5.24 -18.53
C SER A 29 -0.89 4.21 -19.67
N ASP A 30 -1.53 4.48 -20.81
CA ASP A 30 -1.45 3.66 -22.02
C ASP A 30 -0.14 3.92 -22.76
N ALA A 31 0.29 5.19 -22.86
CA ALA A 31 1.57 5.56 -23.46
C ALA A 31 2.77 4.98 -22.67
N GLU A 32 2.73 5.04 -21.34
CA GLU A 32 3.71 4.37 -20.48
C GLU A 32 3.66 2.85 -20.65
N ARG A 33 2.46 2.25 -20.65
CA ARG A 33 2.34 0.80 -20.90
C ARG A 33 3.04 0.41 -22.18
N ASN A 34 2.90 1.22 -23.23
CA ASN A 34 3.46 0.93 -24.53
C ASN A 34 4.99 1.12 -24.58
N ASN A 35 5.56 2.11 -23.87
CA ASN A 35 7.00 2.40 -23.98
C ASN A 35 7.89 1.36 -23.26
N VAL A 36 7.60 1.01 -22.01
CA VAL A 36 8.40 0.06 -21.23
C VAL A 36 8.18 -1.35 -21.74
N PHE A 37 6.94 -1.69 -22.12
CA PHE A 37 6.63 -2.98 -22.73
C PHE A 37 7.41 -3.18 -24.03
N ALA A 38 7.37 -2.22 -24.96
CA ALA A 38 8.12 -2.32 -26.22
C ALA A 38 9.65 -2.39 -25.99
N SER A 39 10.15 -1.80 -24.90
CA SER A 39 11.57 -1.86 -24.54
C SER A 39 11.97 -3.20 -23.91
N LEU A 40 11.03 -3.94 -23.31
CA LEU A 40 11.29 -5.22 -22.64
C LEU A 40 10.89 -6.42 -23.47
N VAL A 41 9.92 -6.32 -24.37
CA VAL A 41 9.27 -7.45 -25.05
C VAL A 41 9.47 -7.33 -26.56
N SER A 42 10.18 -8.28 -27.16
CA SER A 42 10.41 -8.29 -28.62
C SER A 42 9.27 -8.91 -29.43
N GLY A 43 8.30 -9.55 -28.76
CA GLY A 43 7.10 -10.12 -29.37
C GLY A 43 6.40 -11.10 -28.44
N ASP A 44 5.27 -11.65 -28.87
CA ASP A 44 4.41 -12.49 -28.02
C ASP A 44 5.08 -13.81 -27.58
N ALA A 45 6.08 -14.27 -28.34
CA ALA A 45 6.88 -15.45 -28.01
C ALA A 45 8.08 -15.14 -27.10
N ASP A 46 8.38 -13.87 -26.80
CA ASP A 46 9.46 -13.46 -25.89
C ASP A 46 9.04 -13.64 -24.43
N ILE A 47 8.99 -14.90 -23.98
CA ILE A 47 8.58 -15.24 -22.61
C ILE A 47 9.46 -14.55 -21.57
N VAL A 48 10.77 -14.44 -21.82
CA VAL A 48 11.69 -13.72 -20.93
C VAL A 48 11.29 -12.25 -20.83
N GLY A 49 10.97 -11.61 -21.96
CA GLY A 49 10.49 -10.23 -21.99
C GLY A 49 9.16 -10.05 -21.25
N LEU A 50 8.18 -10.94 -21.47
CA LEU A 50 6.88 -10.89 -20.80
C LEU A 50 7.02 -11.04 -19.28
N VAL A 51 7.87 -11.96 -18.82
CA VAL A 51 8.18 -12.11 -17.40
C VAL A 51 8.91 -10.88 -16.88
N ALA A 52 9.89 -10.34 -17.62
CA ALA A 52 10.61 -9.11 -17.24
C ALA A 52 9.65 -7.92 -17.07
N TYR A 53 8.67 -7.78 -17.96
CA TYR A 53 7.64 -6.76 -17.85
C TYR A 53 6.76 -6.96 -16.62
N SER A 54 6.40 -8.20 -16.27
CA SER A 54 5.67 -8.48 -15.03
C SER A 54 6.44 -8.07 -13.78
N ILE A 55 7.76 -8.29 -13.76
CA ILE A 55 8.65 -7.89 -12.65
C ILE A 55 8.72 -6.36 -12.56
N TYR A 56 8.84 -5.66 -13.70
CA TYR A 56 8.75 -4.19 -13.74
C TYR A 56 7.43 -3.69 -13.12
N LYS A 57 6.29 -4.31 -13.46
CA LYS A 57 4.98 -3.92 -12.92
C LYS A 57 4.89 -4.14 -11.41
N GLN A 58 5.48 -5.22 -10.89
CA GLN A 58 5.58 -5.44 -9.44
C GLN A 58 6.43 -4.34 -8.78
N ASN A 59 7.61 -4.02 -9.33
CA ASN A 59 8.46 -2.94 -8.82
C ASN A 59 7.74 -1.58 -8.83
N LYS A 60 6.97 -1.28 -9.88
CA LYS A 60 6.15 -0.06 -9.95
C LYS A 60 5.09 -0.01 -8.85
N HIS A 61 4.39 -1.11 -8.63
CA HIS A 61 3.41 -1.20 -7.56
C HIS A 61 4.05 -0.94 -6.18
N ASP A 62 5.19 -1.57 -5.90
CA ASP A 62 5.90 -1.40 -4.63
C ASP A 62 6.39 0.04 -4.43
N TRP A 63 6.85 0.67 -5.51
CA TRP A 63 7.19 2.08 -5.52
C TRP A 63 5.97 2.96 -5.22
N LEU A 64 4.83 2.74 -5.87
CA LEU A 64 3.58 3.50 -5.64
C LEU A 64 3.13 3.39 -4.18
N VAL A 65 3.08 2.17 -3.63
CA VAL A 65 2.69 1.93 -2.23
C VAL A 65 3.66 2.63 -1.27
N SER A 66 4.96 2.51 -1.52
CA SER A 66 5.99 3.15 -0.69
C SER A 66 5.93 4.68 -0.78
N PHE A 67 5.71 5.22 -1.98
CA PHE A 67 5.56 6.64 -2.23
C PHE A 67 4.35 7.21 -1.46
N ALA A 68 3.18 6.59 -1.64
CA ALA A 68 1.95 6.98 -0.97
C ALA A 68 2.10 6.98 0.55
N ARG A 69 2.77 5.96 1.10
CA ARG A 69 3.06 5.87 2.54
C ARG A 69 3.99 6.99 3.02
N LEU A 70 5.03 7.32 2.26
CA LEU A 70 6.07 8.28 2.68
C LEU A 70 5.65 9.74 2.46
N LYS A 71 4.86 10.02 1.43
CA LYS A 71 4.43 11.37 1.05
C LYS A 71 2.99 11.68 1.47
N ASN A 72 2.25 10.67 1.92
CA ASN A 72 0.84 10.78 2.31
C ASN A 72 -0.04 11.36 1.19
N ARG A 73 0.31 11.04 -0.06
CA ARG A 73 -0.39 11.36 -1.30
C ARG A 73 0.11 10.44 -2.42
N GLU A 74 -0.67 10.28 -3.47
CA GLU A 74 -0.20 9.66 -4.72
C GLU A 74 0.88 10.54 -5.40
N PRO A 75 1.79 9.95 -6.20
CA PRO A 75 2.72 10.72 -7.01
C PRO A 75 1.97 11.53 -8.07
N ASP A 76 2.53 12.68 -8.41
CA ASP A 76 2.06 13.45 -9.56
C ASP A 76 2.68 12.94 -10.87
N GLU A 77 2.25 13.51 -12.00
CA GLU A 77 2.73 13.10 -13.33
C GLU A 77 4.23 13.29 -13.52
N ALA A 78 4.82 14.32 -12.92
CA ALA A 78 6.25 14.59 -13.05
C ALA A 78 7.08 13.55 -12.27
N GLU A 79 6.61 13.17 -11.08
CA GLU A 79 7.22 12.13 -10.25
C GLU A 79 7.07 10.75 -10.87
N LEU A 80 5.90 10.46 -11.45
CA LEU A 80 5.66 9.22 -12.20
C LEU A 80 6.56 9.14 -13.43
N THR A 81 6.64 10.23 -14.21
CA THR A 81 7.54 10.34 -15.36
C THR A 81 9.01 10.13 -14.95
N ALA A 82 9.44 10.75 -13.85
CA ALA A 82 10.80 10.57 -13.34
C ALA A 82 11.10 9.11 -12.95
N TYR A 83 10.13 8.42 -12.34
CA TYR A 83 10.24 6.98 -12.06
C TYR A 83 10.40 6.18 -13.35
N ILE A 84 9.52 6.40 -14.35
CA ILE A 84 9.56 5.68 -15.63
C ILE A 84 10.90 5.89 -16.34
N ILE A 85 11.41 7.12 -16.38
CA ILE A 85 12.72 7.44 -16.98
C ILE A 85 13.84 6.65 -16.27
N GLY A 86 13.81 6.62 -14.92
CA GLY A 86 14.78 5.88 -14.13
C GLY A 86 14.75 4.37 -14.39
N GLU A 87 13.55 3.81 -14.53
CA GLU A 87 13.33 2.38 -14.77
C GLU A 87 13.54 1.94 -16.23
N SER A 88 13.44 2.86 -17.17
CA SER A 88 13.60 2.60 -18.61
C SER A 88 15.05 2.69 -19.09
N THR A 89 16.02 2.88 -18.18
CA THR A 89 17.44 2.90 -18.57
C THR A 89 17.90 1.51 -19.08
N PRO A 90 18.85 1.44 -20.03
CA PRO A 90 19.31 0.16 -20.57
C PRO A 90 19.77 -0.83 -19.50
N ARG A 91 20.43 -0.32 -18.45
CA ARG A 91 20.89 -1.13 -17.32
C ARG A 91 19.72 -1.71 -16.50
N ARG A 92 18.66 -0.94 -16.24
CA ARG A 92 17.49 -1.41 -15.51
C ARG A 92 16.70 -2.43 -16.34
N LEU A 93 16.49 -2.15 -17.62
CA LEU A 93 15.84 -3.10 -18.55
C LEU A 93 16.59 -4.43 -18.61
N ALA A 94 17.92 -4.40 -18.74
CA ALA A 94 18.75 -5.60 -18.70
C ALA A 94 18.65 -6.35 -17.37
N THR A 95 18.54 -5.61 -16.25
CA THR A 95 18.33 -6.20 -14.92
C THR A 95 17.00 -6.97 -14.86
N TYR A 96 15.91 -6.39 -15.36
CA TYR A 96 14.62 -7.08 -15.40
C TYR A 96 14.66 -8.34 -16.25
N ARG A 97 15.31 -8.29 -17.41
CA ARG A 97 15.49 -9.48 -18.27
C ARG A 97 16.35 -10.56 -17.60
N HIS A 98 17.43 -10.16 -16.91
CA HIS A 98 18.26 -11.09 -16.17
C HIS A 98 17.49 -11.76 -15.03
N LEU A 99 16.71 -11.00 -14.25
CA LEU A 99 15.86 -11.55 -13.19
C LEU A 99 14.79 -12.48 -13.77
N ALA A 100 14.16 -12.10 -14.88
CA ALA A 100 13.19 -12.95 -15.56
C ALA A 100 13.79 -14.28 -16.00
N GLN A 101 14.98 -14.26 -16.61
CA GLN A 101 15.69 -15.47 -16.98
C GLN A 101 15.99 -16.34 -15.76
N ALA A 102 16.51 -15.74 -14.67
CA ALA A 102 16.77 -16.46 -13.43
C ALA A 102 15.50 -17.11 -12.85
N THR A 103 14.37 -16.39 -12.86
CA THR A 103 13.06 -16.93 -12.43
C THR A 103 12.61 -18.11 -13.28
N LEU A 104 12.75 -18.02 -14.61
CA LEU A 104 12.41 -19.10 -15.53
C LEU A 104 13.34 -20.31 -15.38
N ASP A 105 14.60 -20.09 -15.02
CA ASP A 105 15.57 -21.15 -14.70
C ASP A 105 15.35 -21.77 -13.30
N GLY A 106 14.31 -21.33 -12.57
CA GLY A 106 14.04 -21.79 -11.20
C GLY A 106 14.98 -21.22 -10.12
N ARG A 107 15.78 -20.21 -10.48
CA ARG A 107 16.68 -19.45 -9.59
C ARG A 107 16.17 -18.04 -9.32
N GLY A 108 14.85 -17.87 -9.43
CA GLY A 108 14.21 -16.58 -9.17
C GLY A 108 14.52 -16.12 -7.75
N PRO A 109 14.56 -14.81 -7.48
CA PRO A 109 14.55 -14.35 -6.10
C PRO A 109 13.36 -15.01 -5.40
N GLU A 110 13.60 -15.55 -4.20
CA GLU A 110 12.54 -16.09 -3.34
C GLU A 110 11.56 -14.96 -3.04
N VAL A 111 10.63 -14.71 -3.95
CA VAL A 111 9.44 -13.91 -3.64
C VAL A 111 8.79 -14.76 -2.59
N GLY A 112 8.75 -14.29 -1.34
CA GLY A 112 8.10 -14.96 -0.22
C GLY A 112 6.67 -15.31 -0.61
N THR A 113 6.53 -16.42 -1.31
CA THR A 113 5.30 -17.01 -1.75
C THR A 113 4.81 -17.60 -0.46
N GLY A 114 3.77 -16.98 0.10
CA GLY A 114 3.06 -17.47 1.25
C GLY A 114 2.47 -18.86 0.96
N ALA A 115 3.32 -19.88 0.91
CA ALA A 115 3.00 -21.29 1.00
C ALA A 115 2.63 -21.69 2.44
N THR A 116 2.20 -20.71 3.23
CA THR A 116 1.28 -20.86 4.36
C THR A 116 0.18 -19.84 4.12
N GLY A 117 -1.03 -20.32 3.85
CA GLY A 117 -2.18 -19.47 3.54
C GLY A 117 -2.36 -18.35 4.56
N GLN A 118 -1.99 -17.14 4.16
CA GLN A 118 -2.38 -15.93 4.85
C GLN A 118 -3.38 -15.23 3.96
N SER A 119 -4.65 -15.51 4.27
CA SER A 119 -5.80 -14.77 3.78
C SER A 119 -5.49 -13.27 3.80
N TYR A 120 -5.67 -12.60 2.67
CA TYR A 120 -5.82 -11.16 2.62
C TYR A 120 -7.07 -10.78 3.41
N SER A 121 -6.96 -10.72 4.73
CA SER A 121 -7.96 -10.06 5.56
C SER A 121 -7.83 -8.57 5.32
N HIS A 122 -8.88 -7.98 4.79
CA HIS A 122 -9.20 -6.56 4.93
C HIS A 122 -8.86 -6.11 6.35
N GLN A 123 -7.70 -5.47 6.56
CA GLN A 123 -7.44 -4.69 7.76
C GLN A 123 -7.60 -3.22 7.38
N GLY A 124 -8.87 -2.80 7.40
CA GLY A 124 -9.22 -1.41 7.39
C GLY A 124 -8.59 -0.68 8.58
N LEU A 125 -8.16 0.54 8.31
CA LEU A 125 -8.13 1.66 9.23
C LEU A 125 -7.27 1.48 10.50
N SER A 126 -5.97 1.72 10.38
CA SER A 126 -5.18 2.20 11.52
C SER A 126 -4.53 3.54 11.19
N LYS A 127 -5.30 4.56 11.57
CA LYS A 127 -4.93 5.93 11.92
C LYS A 127 -3.45 6.11 12.27
N ALA A 128 -2.87 7.10 11.59
CA ALA A 128 -1.54 7.65 11.80
C ALA A 128 -1.14 7.78 13.28
N ARG A 129 0.13 7.46 13.58
CA ARG A 129 0.82 8.08 14.71
C ARG A 129 2.33 8.10 14.48
N ASN A 130 2.82 9.26 14.03
CA ASN A 130 4.23 9.61 14.16
C ASN A 130 4.41 10.42 15.45
N GLY A 131 5.47 10.14 16.20
CA GLY A 131 6.01 11.05 17.22
C GLY A 131 5.97 10.58 18.68
N ARG A 132 7.12 10.07 19.13
CA ARG A 132 7.74 10.18 20.47
C ARG A 132 6.90 9.75 21.69
N PHE A 133 7.36 8.74 22.42
CA PHE A 133 8.18 8.90 23.63
C PHE A 133 8.38 7.54 24.31
N ALA A 134 9.56 7.39 24.90
CA ALA A 134 10.03 6.25 25.65
C ALA A 134 9.09 5.89 26.82
N GLY A 135 8.90 4.59 27.04
CA GLY A 135 8.18 4.05 28.20
C GLY A 135 7.92 2.57 27.97
N GLY A 136 8.80 1.71 28.47
CA GLY A 136 8.69 0.26 28.31
C GLY A 136 7.38 -0.27 28.89
N SER A 137 6.47 -0.71 28.02
CA SER A 137 5.28 -1.44 28.43
C SER A 137 5.64 -2.92 28.60
N LEU A 138 5.67 -3.39 29.85
CA LEU A 138 5.67 -4.81 30.18
C LEU A 138 4.40 -5.48 29.61
N PRO A 139 4.47 -6.75 29.18
CA PRO A 139 3.36 -7.44 28.52
C PRO A 139 2.12 -7.56 29.44
N PRO A 140 0.90 -7.52 28.87
CA PRO A 140 -0.37 -7.35 29.60
C PRO A 140 -0.82 -8.52 30.49
N LEU A 141 0.02 -9.53 30.71
CA LEU A 141 -0.28 -10.67 31.59
C LEU A 141 0.19 -10.51 33.04
N THR A 142 1.01 -9.50 33.36
CA THR A 142 1.50 -9.26 34.73
C THR A 142 0.50 -8.52 35.63
N TRP A 143 -0.47 -7.81 35.04
CA TRP A 143 -1.43 -7.01 35.80
C TRP A 143 -2.50 -7.85 36.52
N ILE A 144 -2.85 -9.02 36.00
CA ILE A 144 -3.88 -9.89 36.61
C ILE A 144 -3.36 -10.52 37.91
N GLY A 145 -2.09 -10.93 37.96
CA GLY A 145 -1.51 -11.48 39.18
C GLY A 145 -1.45 -10.44 40.32
N LEU A 146 -1.09 -9.20 39.98
CA LEU A 146 -0.96 -8.12 40.95
C LEU A 146 -2.32 -7.69 41.53
N THR A 147 -3.37 -7.63 40.69
CA THR A 147 -4.72 -7.31 41.17
C THR A 147 -5.27 -8.38 42.11
N VAL A 148 -5.05 -9.66 41.81
CA VAL A 148 -5.49 -10.76 42.69
C VAL A 148 -4.78 -10.71 44.04
N VAL A 149 -3.47 -10.46 44.07
CA VAL A 149 -2.70 -10.34 45.33
C VAL A 149 -3.19 -9.16 46.17
N VAL A 150 -3.44 -8.00 45.56
CA VAL A 150 -3.96 -6.82 46.27
C VAL A 150 -5.36 -7.08 46.84
N LEU A 151 -6.24 -7.74 46.08
CA LEU A 151 -7.59 -8.09 46.57
C LEU A 151 -7.53 -9.08 47.73
N ILE A 152 -6.63 -10.07 47.68
CA ILE A 152 -6.42 -11.03 48.79
C ILE A 152 -5.91 -10.31 50.03
N LEU A 153 -4.94 -9.40 49.91
CA LEU A 153 -4.42 -8.63 51.04
C LEU A 153 -5.48 -7.69 51.63
N ALA A 154 -6.26 -7.01 50.80
CA ALA A 154 -7.37 -6.16 51.25
C ALA A 154 -8.45 -6.98 51.99
N TYR A 155 -8.79 -8.16 51.47
CA TYR A 155 -9.73 -9.08 52.11
C TYR A 155 -9.20 -9.56 53.47
N LEU A 156 -7.92 -9.93 53.57
CA LEU A 156 -7.31 -10.33 54.83
C LEU A 156 -7.24 -9.20 55.85
N ALA A 157 -6.93 -7.97 55.42
CA ALA A 157 -6.91 -6.79 56.30
C ALA A 157 -8.30 -6.42 56.83
N ALA A 158 -9.33 -6.53 55.99
CA ALA A 158 -10.73 -6.33 56.40
C ALA A 158 -11.19 -7.43 57.37
N ARG A 159 -10.82 -8.69 57.11
CA ARG A 159 -11.15 -9.83 57.97
C ARG A 159 -10.40 -9.82 59.31
N ALA A 160 -9.18 -9.29 59.35
CA ALA A 160 -8.39 -9.11 60.56
C ALA A 160 -8.86 -7.93 61.44
N GLY A 161 -9.88 -7.17 60.99
CA GLY A 161 -10.47 -6.08 61.78
C GLY A 161 -9.58 -4.85 61.91
N TRP A 162 -8.61 -4.66 61.01
CA TRP A 162 -7.65 -3.54 61.06
C TRP A 162 -8.14 -2.27 60.38
N ILE A 163 -9.31 -2.30 59.72
CA ILE A 163 -9.92 -1.13 59.09
C ILE A 163 -11.21 -0.82 59.86
N ARG A 164 -11.14 0.16 60.77
CA ARG A 164 -12.34 0.85 61.27
C ARG A 164 -12.72 1.89 60.20
N VAL A 165 -13.82 1.64 59.49
CA VAL A 165 -14.54 2.66 58.72
C VAL A 165 -15.26 3.58 59.69
#